data_AF-A0A1F3P5Z8-F1
#
_entry.id   AF-A0A1F3P5Z8-F1
#
_cell.length_a   1.000
_cell.length_b   1.000
_cell.length_c   1.000
_cell.angle_alpha   90.00
_cell.angle_beta   90.00
_cell.angle_gamma   90.00
#
_symmetry.space_group_name_H-M   'P 1'
#
loop_
_entity.id
_entity.type
_entity.pdbx_description
1 polymer ?
#
loop_
_entity_poly.entity_id
_entity_poly.type
_entity_poly.pdbx_seq_one_letter_code
_entity_poly.pdbx_strand_id
1 'polypeptide(L)'
;MGASVELLANSPLKSFLLPGLFLLLVNGLAHLVGAYMSFSRNRYAGYAGLILGVLLSLWIIIQVAWISLSSVLQPLFLLIGLINTWLSWRIVKTGQVESYSHNEAEKV
;
A
#
# COMPACT_ATOMS: atom_id res chain seq x y z
N MET A 1 -24.90 -9.58 -14.22
CA MET A 1 -23.90 -10.10 -13.27
C MET A 1 -23.53 -8.98 -12.31
N GLY A 2 -24.26 -8.83 -11.20
CA GLY A 2 -23.95 -7.87 -10.14
C GLY A 2 -23.64 -8.64 -8.85
N ALA A 3 -22.63 -8.20 -8.10
CA ALA A 3 -22.33 -8.81 -6.79
C ALA A 3 -23.57 -8.71 -5.88
N SER A 4 -24.04 -9.85 -5.36
CA SER A 4 -25.17 -9.87 -4.42
C SER A 4 -24.83 -9.07 -3.17
N VAL A 5 -25.76 -8.23 -2.71
CA VAL A 5 -25.64 -7.51 -1.43
C VAL A 5 -25.54 -8.45 -0.23
N GLU A 6 -25.86 -9.74 -0.39
CA GLU A 6 -25.64 -10.77 0.63
C GLU A 6 -24.15 -10.95 1.00
N LEU A 7 -23.23 -10.63 0.09
CA LEU A 7 -21.79 -10.63 0.40
C LEU A 7 -21.42 -9.60 1.47
N LEU A 8 -22.24 -8.56 1.66
CA LEU A 8 -22.07 -7.55 2.69
C LEU A 8 -22.82 -7.90 3.99
N ALA A 9 -23.53 -9.03 4.07
CA ALA A 9 -24.32 -9.38 5.26
C ALA A 9 -23.47 -9.49 6.54
N ASN A 10 -22.18 -9.80 6.39
CA ASN A 10 -21.20 -9.86 7.49
C ASN A 10 -20.35 -8.58 7.64
N SER A 11 -20.59 -7.57 6.81
CA SER A 11 -19.87 -6.29 6.85
C SER A 11 -20.69 -5.22 7.58
N PRO A 12 -20.05 -4.31 8.34
CA PRO A 12 -20.73 -3.15 8.90
C PRO A 12 -21.25 -2.18 7.82
N LEU A 13 -20.88 -2.36 6.55
CA LEU A 13 -21.25 -1.50 5.43
C LEU A 13 -22.40 -2.10 4.62
N LYS A 14 -23.51 -1.35 4.49
CA LYS A 14 -24.69 -1.77 3.71
C LYS A 14 -24.57 -1.54 2.19
N SER A 15 -23.41 -1.08 1.71
CA SER A 15 -23.22 -0.71 0.30
C SER A 15 -21.75 -0.88 -0.14
N PHE A 16 -21.56 -1.28 -1.40
CA PHE A 16 -20.25 -1.38 -2.06
C PHE A 16 -19.63 -0.03 -2.45
N LEU A 17 -20.34 1.09 -2.25
CA LEU A 17 -19.85 2.43 -2.62
C LEU A 17 -18.62 2.84 -1.82
N LEU A 18 -18.63 2.66 -0.49
CA LEU A 18 -17.54 3.10 0.36
C LEU A 18 -16.26 2.26 0.12
N PRO A 19 -16.31 0.92 0.04
CA PRO A 19 -15.16 0.11 -0.36
C PRO A 19 -14.67 0.44 -1.77
N GLY A 20 -15.58 0.68 -2.72
CA GLY A 20 -15.23 1.05 -4.10
C GLY A 20 -14.50 2.39 -4.18
N LEU A 21 -14.94 3.40 -3.43
CA LEU A 21 -14.31 4.71 -3.39
C LEU A 21 -12.93 4.66 -2.71
N PHE A 22 -12.78 3.86 -1.65
CA PHE A 22 -11.48 3.64 -1.02
C PHE A 22 -10.49 2.94 -1.97
N LEU A 23 -10.96 1.94 -2.71
CA LEU A 23 -10.15 1.31 -3.76
C LEU A 23 -9.71 2.31 -4.82
N LEU A 24 -10.60 3.17 -5.30
CA LEU A 24 -10.29 4.15 -6.33
C LEU A 24 -9.31 5.23 -5.83
N LEU A 25 -9.63 5.87 -4.72
CA LEU A 25 -8.88 7.03 -4.22
C LEU A 25 -7.58 6.62 -3.53
N VAL A 26 -7.65 5.62 -2.65
CA VAL A 26 -6.51 5.29 -1.79
C VAL A 26 -5.64 4.22 -2.43
N ASN A 27 -6.22 3.16 -2.99
CA ASN A 27 -5.40 2.18 -3.70
C ASN A 27 -5.02 2.65 -5.10
N GLY A 28 -5.96 3.21 -5.88
CA GLY A 28 -5.69 3.70 -7.23
C GLY A 28 -4.81 4.95 -7.24
N LEU A 29 -5.36 6.10 -6.86
CA LEU A 29 -4.66 7.39 -6.97
C LEU A 29 -3.38 7.43 -6.13
N ALA A 30 -3.40 6.94 -4.88
CA ALA A 30 -2.20 7.02 -4.04
C ALA A 30 -1.06 6.14 -4.57
N HIS A 31 -1.34 4.96 -5.12
CA HIS A 31 -0.29 4.14 -5.75
C HIS A 31 0.22 4.78 -7.04
N LEU A 32 -0.63 5.48 -7.80
CA LEU A 32 -0.23 6.19 -9.02
C LEU A 32 0.75 7.33 -8.68
N VAL A 33 0.46 8.10 -7.63
CA VAL A 33 1.34 9.15 -7.11
C VAL A 33 2.64 8.54 -6.57
N GLY A 34 2.57 7.42 -5.85
CA GLY A 34 3.76 6.71 -5.38
C GLY A 34 4.66 6.20 -6.51
N ALA A 35 4.07 5.64 -7.56
CA ALA A 35 4.79 5.21 -8.75
C ALA A 35 5.50 6.40 -9.41
N TYR A 36 4.78 7.51 -9.60
CA TYR A 36 5.34 8.75 -10.14
C TYR A 36 6.52 9.27 -9.28
N MET A 37 6.38 9.29 -7.96
CA MET A 37 7.45 9.71 -7.04
C MET A 37 8.66 8.77 -7.07
N SER A 38 8.45 7.46 -7.24
CA SER A 38 9.52 6.47 -7.43
C SER A 38 10.30 6.71 -8.73
N PHE A 39 9.61 7.01 -9.84
CA PHE A 39 10.28 7.36 -11.10
C PHE A 39 11.00 8.70 -11.02
N SER A 40 10.53 9.63 -10.20
CA SER A 40 11.19 10.91 -9.97
C SER A 40 12.46 10.82 -9.09
N ARG A 41 12.87 9.61 -8.67
CA ARG A 41 14.14 9.32 -7.95
C ARG A 41 14.32 10.15 -6.67
N ASN A 42 13.21 10.56 -6.07
CA ASN A 42 13.19 11.47 -4.93
C ASN A 42 13.50 10.69 -3.63
N ARG A 43 14.25 11.29 -2.69
CA ARG A 43 14.55 10.72 -1.36
C ARG A 43 13.31 10.29 -0.57
N TYR A 44 12.15 10.86 -0.90
CA TYR A 44 10.86 10.54 -0.29
C TYR A 44 10.17 9.30 -0.91
N ALA A 45 10.68 8.77 -2.03
CA ALA A 45 10.09 7.61 -2.71
C ALA A 45 10.04 6.37 -1.81
N GLY A 46 11.09 6.14 -1.01
CA GLY A 46 11.13 5.03 -0.07
C GLY A 46 10.05 5.14 1.02
N TYR A 47 9.83 6.33 1.58
CA TYR A 47 8.77 6.54 2.58
C TYR A 47 7.37 6.43 1.97
N ALA A 48 7.17 7.00 0.79
CA ALA A 48 5.91 6.91 0.06
C ALA A 48 5.55 5.45 -0.27
N GLY A 49 6.50 4.68 -0.82
CA GLY A 49 6.30 3.27 -1.13
C GLY A 49 6.02 2.42 0.11
N LEU A 50 6.62 2.74 1.25
CA LEU A 50 6.38 2.05 2.53
C LEU A 50 4.95 2.30 3.04
N ILE A 51 4.50 3.55 3.03
CA ILE A 51 3.12 3.91 3.42
C ILE A 51 2.12 3.22 2.49
N LEU A 52 2.36 3.26 1.17
CA LEU A 52 1.46 2.67 0.18
C LEU A 52 1.37 1.15 0.30
N GLY A 53 2.51 0.47 0.50
CA GLY A 53 2.54 -0.99 0.69
C GLY A 53 1.80 -1.44 1.96
N VAL A 54 1.99 -0.71 3.08
CA VAL A 54 1.27 -0.98 4.34
C VAL A 54 -0.22 -0.76 4.15
N LEU A 55 -0.60 0.34 3.52
CA LEU A 55 -2.00 0.70 3.32
C LEU A 55 -2.72 -0.32 2.41
N LEU A 56 -2.10 -0.72 1.29
CA LEU A 56 -2.61 -1.79 0.44
C LEU A 56 -2.82 -3.08 1.23
N SER A 57 -1.83 -3.48 2.03
CA SER A 57 -1.89 -4.70 2.84
C SER A 57 -3.03 -4.66 3.86
N LEU A 58 -3.13 -3.56 4.62
CA LEU A 58 -4.20 -3.36 5.60
C LEU A 58 -5.59 -3.37 4.94
N TRP A 59 -5.72 -2.74 3.77
CA TRP A 59 -6.98 -2.70 3.05
C TRP A 59 -7.45 -4.10 2.62
N ILE A 60 -6.55 -4.91 2.08
CA ILE A 60 -6.89 -6.29 1.69
C ILE A 60 -7.28 -7.12 2.91
N ILE A 61 -6.59 -6.97 4.05
CA ILE A 61 -6.96 -7.66 5.29
C ILE A 61 -8.38 -7.29 5.73
N ILE A 62 -8.74 -6.00 5.68
CA ILE A 62 -10.08 -5.52 6.02
C ILE A 62 -11.12 -6.09 5.04
N GLN A 63 -10.82 -6.14 3.73
CA GLN A 63 -11.71 -6.74 2.74
C GLN A 63 -11.94 -8.23 2.97
N VAL A 64 -10.88 -9.00 3.24
CA VAL A 64 -10.99 -10.43 3.55
C VAL A 64 -11.80 -10.62 4.83
N ALA A 65 -11.60 -9.77 5.84
CA ALA A 65 -12.35 -9.85 7.10
C ALA A 65 -13.85 -9.58 6.93
N TRP A 66 -14.25 -8.65 6.06
CA TRP A 66 -15.66 -8.29 5.85
C TRP A 66 -16.40 -9.18 4.87
N ILE A 67 -15.74 -9.60 3.80
CA ILE A 67 -16.38 -10.21 2.62
C ILE A 67 -15.94 -11.68 2.46
N SER A 68 -15.11 -12.17 3.39
CA SER A 68 -14.39 -13.46 3.29
C SER A 68 -13.51 -13.53 2.03
N LEU A 69 -12.69 -14.59 1.96
CA LEU A 69 -11.80 -14.82 0.84
C LEU A 69 -12.58 -15.20 -0.42
N SER A 70 -13.04 -14.20 -1.18
CA SER A 70 -13.91 -14.39 -2.35
C SER A 70 -13.15 -14.49 -3.67
N SER A 71 -11.88 -14.11 -3.72
CA SER A 71 -11.06 -14.15 -4.93
C SER A 71 -9.58 -14.36 -4.63
N VAL A 72 -8.89 -15.08 -5.53
CA VAL A 72 -7.43 -15.27 -5.53
C VAL A 72 -6.67 -13.95 -5.68
N LEU A 73 -7.32 -12.91 -6.20
CA LEU A 73 -6.72 -11.58 -6.31
C LEU A 73 -6.39 -10.99 -4.94
N GLN A 74 -7.19 -11.25 -3.90
CA GLN A 74 -6.96 -10.72 -2.55
C GLN A 74 -5.59 -11.14 -2.00
N PRO A 75 -5.26 -12.44 -1.87
CA PRO A 75 -3.95 -12.86 -1.36
C PRO A 75 -2.79 -12.43 -2.28
N LEU A 76 -3.02 -12.33 -3.59
CA LEU A 76 -2.00 -11.85 -4.53
C LEU A 76 -1.66 -10.37 -4.31
N PHE A 77 -2.67 -9.50 -4.15
CA PHE A 77 -2.45 -8.08 -3.83
C PHE A 77 -1.87 -7.86 -2.44
N LEU A 78 -2.21 -8.72 -1.47
CA LEU A 78 -1.57 -8.72 -0.15
C LEU A 78 -0.06 -9.01 -0.28
N LEU A 79 0.33 -10.03 -1.05
CA LEU A 79 1.73 -10.34 -1.31
C LEU A 79 2.46 -9.18 -1.98
N ILE A 80 1.84 -8.54 -2.97
CA ILE A 80 2.40 -7.35 -3.64
C ILE A 80 2.61 -6.22 -2.63
N GLY A 81 1.63 -5.95 -1.76
CA GLY A 81 1.73 -4.95 -0.70
C GLY A 81 2.89 -5.23 0.27
N LEU A 82 3.07 -6.48 0.67
CA LEU A 82 4.19 -6.90 1.54
C LEU A 82 5.55 -6.75 0.85
N ILE A 83 5.67 -7.17 -0.41
CA ILE A 83 6.90 -7.02 -1.20
C ILE A 83 7.25 -5.55 -1.38
N ASN A 84 6.28 -4.70 -1.72
CA ASN A 84 6.48 -3.26 -1.88
C ASN A 84 6.94 -2.61 -0.56
N THR A 85 6.29 -2.96 0.55
CA THR A 85 6.67 -2.50 1.89
C THR A 85 8.10 -2.89 2.22
N TRP A 86 8.47 -4.15 1.98
CA TRP A 86 9.79 -4.68 2.27
C TRP A 86 10.88 -4.00 1.41
N LEU A 87 10.64 -3.85 0.12
CA LEU A 87 11.59 -3.21 -0.80
C LEU A 87 11.77 -1.72 -0.46
N SER A 88 10.67 -1.03 -0.18
CA SER A 88 10.68 0.37 0.23
C SER A 88 11.40 0.57 1.56
N TRP A 89 11.25 -0.34 2.51
CA TRP A 89 11.99 -0.33 3.78
C TRP A 89 13.50 -0.49 3.57
N ARG A 90 13.92 -1.36 2.65
CA ARG A 90 15.33 -1.51 2.27
C ARG A 90 15.89 -0.22 1.69
N ILE A 91 15.15 0.44 0.79
CA ILE A 91 15.55 1.72 0.18
C ILE A 91 15.71 2.82 1.23
N VAL A 92 14.76 2.95 2.17
CA VAL A 92 14.85 3.94 3.25
C VAL A 92 16.07 3.70 4.13
N LYS A 93 16.38 2.46 4.49
CA LYS A 93 17.58 2.14 5.27
C LYS A 93 18.86 2.53 4.55
N THR A 94 18.99 2.25 3.26
CA THR A 94 20.18 2.62 2.49
C THR A 94 20.34 4.14 2.39
N GLY A 95 19.26 4.87 2.13
CA GLY A 95 19.32 6.35 2.06
C GLY A 95 19.66 7.03 3.39
N GLN A 96 19.30 6.42 4.53
CA GLN A 96 19.70 6.90 5.86
C GLN A 96 21.20 6.70 6.09
N VAL A 97 21.74 5.51 5.80
CA VAL A 97 23.17 5.18 6.01
C VAL A 97 24.10 6.12 5.24
N GLU A 98 23.77 6.44 3.98
CA GLU A 98 24.57 7.36 3.17
C GLU A 98 24.53 8.81 3.69
N SER A 99 23.36 9.25 4.21
CA SER A 99 23.23 10.56 4.85
C SER A 99 24.01 10.68 6.17
N TYR A 100 24.11 9.60 6.95
CA TYR A 100 24.92 9.58 8.18
C TYR A 100 26.42 9.63 7.88
N SER A 101 26.90 8.84 6.90
CA SER A 101 28.32 8.82 6.52
C SER A 101 28.82 10.17 6.03
N HIS A 102 28.00 10.90 5.26
CA HIS A 102 28.37 12.22 4.74
C HIS A 102 28.45 13.28 5.84
N ASN A 103 27.61 13.18 6.87
CA ASN A 103 27.59 14.09 8.03
C ASN A 103 28.78 13.85 8.98
N GLU A 104 29.19 12.58 9.13
CA GLU A 104 30.37 12.22 9.93
C GLU A 104 31.65 12.73 9.27
N ALA A 105 31.78 12.57 7.94
CA ALA A 105 32.94 13.02 7.17
C ALA A 105 33.10 14.54 7.11
N GLU A 106 32.01 15.31 7.21
CA GLU A 106 32.06 16.79 7.28
C GLU A 106 32.53 17.30 8.66
N LYS A 107 32.42 16.47 9.71
CA LYS A 107 32.81 16.83 11.08
C LYS A 107 34.27 16.54 11.43
N VAL A 108 35.02 15.88 10.55
CA VAL A 108 36.44 15.49 10.73
C VAL A 108 37.33 16.41 9.91
#